data_AF-A0A2K9PSZ8-F1
#
_entry.id   AF-A0A2K9PSZ8-F1
#
_cell.length_a   1.000
_cell.length_b   1.000
_cell.length_c   1.000
_cell.angle_alpha   90.00
_cell.angle_beta   90.00
_cell.angle_gamma   90.00
#
_symmetry.space_group_name_H-M   'P 1'
#
loop_
_entity.id
_entity.type
_entity.pdbx_description
1 polymer ?
#
loop_
_entity_poly.entity_id
_entity_poly.type
_entity_poly.pdbx_seq_one_letter_code
_entity_poly.pdbx_strand_id
1 'polypeptide(L)'
;MKASKTFGLFFFTIGLAFTVIGYSSYAQGATLRFLLSGPVFVLAGLAMVIVPGTEYTNKDLRTKRIAANDVFLKAPLKAKIIWAVAGGIGFIISTAFRDLLASFFE
;
A
#
# COMPACT_ATOMS: atom_id res chain seq x y z
N MET A 1 0.27 17.11 -10.57
CA MET A 1 0.00 16.04 -9.58
C MET A 1 1.17 15.94 -8.62
N LYS A 2 0.90 15.87 -7.31
CA LYS A 2 1.93 15.70 -6.26
C LYS A 2 2.56 14.30 -6.38
N ALA A 3 3.87 14.21 -6.16
CA ALA A 3 4.64 12.98 -6.23
C ALA A 3 4.07 11.90 -5.31
N SER A 4 3.73 12.26 -4.06
CA SER A 4 3.15 11.33 -3.08
C SER A 4 1.83 10.72 -3.55
N LYS A 5 0.99 11.48 -4.28
CA LYS A 5 -0.26 10.94 -4.85
C LYS A 5 0.02 9.94 -5.97
N THR A 6 1.05 10.18 -6.78
CA THR A 6 1.47 9.24 -7.83
C THR A 6 1.96 7.92 -7.22
N PHE A 7 2.80 8.00 -6.18
CA PHE A 7 3.25 6.82 -5.44
C PHE A 7 2.09 6.12 -4.74
N GLY A 8 1.18 6.88 -4.12
CA GLY A 8 -0.02 6.31 -3.50
C GLY A 8 -0.91 5.56 -4.49
N LEU A 9 -1.13 6.12 -5.68
CA LEU A 9 -1.89 5.46 -6.75
C LEU A 9 -1.19 4.19 -7.26
N PHE A 10 0.14 4.22 -7.36
CA PHE A 10 0.95 3.06 -7.72
C PHE A 10 0.85 1.94 -6.65
N PHE A 11 0.99 2.27 -5.37
CA PHE A 11 0.80 1.30 -4.28
C PHE A 11 -0.62 0.76 -4.22
N PHE A 12 -1.62 1.61 -4.44
CA PHE A 12 -3.02 1.20 -4.47
C PHE A 12 -3.29 0.19 -5.60
N THR A 13 -2.80 0.49 -6.81
CA THR A 13 -2.98 -0.39 -7.99
C THR A 13 -2.23 -1.71 -7.85
N ILE A 14 -0.99 -1.69 -7.35
CA ILE A 14 -0.24 -2.93 -7.06
C ILE A 14 -0.91 -3.73 -5.96
N GLY A 15 -1.38 -3.07 -4.90
CA GLY A 15 -2.10 -3.72 -3.81
C GLY A 15 -3.36 -4.43 -4.31
N LEU A 16 -4.15 -3.77 -5.18
CA LEU A 16 -5.31 -4.40 -5.82
C LEU A 16 -4.90 -5.60 -6.68
N ALA A 17 -3.85 -5.46 -7.49
CA ALA A 17 -3.35 -6.57 -8.31
C ALA A 17 -2.93 -7.76 -7.45
N PHE A 18 -2.21 -7.53 -6.34
CA PHE A 18 -1.83 -8.58 -5.40
C PHE A 18 -3.03 -9.21 -4.69
N THR A 19 -4.06 -8.44 -4.36
CA THR A 19 -5.31 -9.00 -3.81
C THR A 19 -5.98 -9.95 -4.82
N VAL A 20 -6.09 -9.56 -6.09
CA VAL A 20 -6.71 -10.38 -7.16
C VAL A 20 -5.88 -11.64 -7.44
N ILE A 21 -4.56 -11.49 -7.58
CA ILE A 21 -3.65 -12.62 -7.78
C ILE A 21 -3.67 -13.54 -6.56
N GLY A 22 -3.66 -12.98 -5.35
CA GLY A 22 -3.73 -13.75 -4.10
C GLY A 22 -5.01 -14.56 -3.99
N TYR A 23 -6.17 -13.97 -4.32
CA TYR A 23 -7.45 -14.67 -4.32
C TYR A 23 -7.50 -15.81 -5.36
N SER A 24 -7.04 -15.55 -6.59
CA SER A 24 -6.99 -16.57 -7.65
C SER A 24 -5.98 -17.69 -7.38
N SER A 25 -4.87 -17.38 -6.70
CA SER A 25 -3.86 -18.36 -6.27
C SER A 25 -4.33 -19.20 -5.08
N TYR A 26 -5.12 -18.60 -4.17
CA TYR A 26 -5.74 -19.32 -3.07
C TYR A 26 -6.73 -20.37 -3.56
N ALA A 27 -7.53 -20.04 -4.59
CA ALA A 27 -8.42 -21.00 -5.25
C ALA A 27 -7.67 -22.20 -5.88
N GLN A 28 -6.35 -22.10 -6.06
CA GLN A 28 -5.48 -23.15 -6.61
C GLN A 28 -4.57 -23.79 -5.55
N GLY A 29 -4.78 -23.50 -4.26
CA GLY A 29 -4.00 -24.06 -3.15
C GLY A 29 -2.61 -23.45 -2.94
N ALA A 30 -2.29 -22.33 -3.60
CA ALA A 30 -1.00 -21.65 -3.50
C ALA A 30 -0.97 -20.54 -2.43
N THR A 31 0.25 -20.08 -2.13
CA THR A 31 0.68 -19.45 -0.87
C THR A 31 -0.08 -18.18 -0.46
N LEU A 32 -0.65 -18.19 0.76
CA LEU A 32 -1.33 -17.07 1.45
C LEU A 32 -0.53 -15.75 1.59
N ARG A 33 0.77 -15.74 1.28
CA ARG A 33 1.65 -14.58 1.51
C ARG A 33 1.29 -13.37 0.64
N PHE A 34 0.83 -13.59 -0.59
CA PHE A 34 0.41 -12.50 -1.48
C PHE A 34 -0.92 -11.88 -1.04
N LEU A 35 -1.83 -12.70 -0.52
CA LEU A 35 -3.09 -12.28 0.06
C LEU A 35 -2.88 -11.32 1.24
N LEU A 36 -1.81 -11.53 2.02
CA LEU A 36 -1.47 -10.66 3.15
C LEU A 36 -0.93 -9.28 2.74
N SER A 37 -0.32 -9.19 1.56
CA SER A 37 0.30 -7.95 1.10
C SER A 37 -0.69 -6.99 0.44
N GLY A 38 -1.76 -7.52 -0.15
CA GLY A 38 -2.75 -6.74 -0.90
C GLY A 38 -3.41 -5.63 -0.06
N PRO A 39 -4.12 -5.96 1.04
CA PRO A 39 -4.80 -4.96 1.87
C PRO A 39 -3.85 -3.92 2.49
N VAL A 40 -2.61 -4.31 2.81
CA VAL A 40 -1.56 -3.41 3.30
C VAL A 40 -1.23 -2.34 2.25
N PHE A 41 -0.93 -2.76 1.01
CA PHE A 41 -0.58 -1.85 -0.07
C PHE A 41 -1.77 -0.99 -0.53
N VAL A 42 -2.99 -1.54 -0.53
CA VAL A 42 -4.22 -0.80 -0.85
C VAL A 42 -4.43 0.33 0.14
N LEU A 43 -4.42 0.05 1.45
CA LEU A 43 -4.71 1.06 2.47
C LEU A 43 -3.57 2.07 2.63
N ALA A 44 -2.32 1.63 2.58
CA ALA A 44 -1.18 2.55 2.59
C ALA A 44 -1.17 3.46 1.34
N GLY A 45 -1.44 2.89 0.16
CA GLY A 45 -1.55 3.65 -1.09
C GLY A 45 -2.69 4.66 -1.07
N LEU A 46 -3.87 4.27 -0.59
CA LEU A 46 -5.02 5.17 -0.43
C LEU A 46 -4.71 6.32 0.55
N ALA A 47 -4.07 6.01 1.68
CA ALA A 47 -3.66 7.02 2.66
C ALA A 47 -2.65 8.04 2.07
N MET A 48 -1.74 7.59 1.21
CA MET A 48 -0.81 8.47 0.48
C MET A 48 -1.50 9.37 -0.56
N VAL A 49 -2.61 8.92 -1.15
CA VAL A 49 -3.42 9.73 -2.07
C VAL A 49 -4.21 10.81 -1.33
N ILE A 50 -4.83 10.45 -0.20
CA ILE A 50 -5.66 11.36 0.60
C ILE A 50 -4.78 12.37 1.34
N VAL A 51 -3.71 11.90 1.98
CA VAL A 51 -2.78 12.71 2.77
C VAL A 51 -1.40 12.70 2.10
N PRO A 52 -1.18 13.54 1.07
CA PRO A 52 0.13 13.64 0.44
C PRO A 52 1.12 14.30 1.40
N GLY A 53 2.30 13.69 1.54
CA GLY A 53 3.29 14.11 2.54
C GLY A 53 4.05 15.35 2.11
N THR A 54 4.51 15.40 0.87
CA THR A 54 5.33 16.52 0.38
C THR A 54 4.61 17.35 -0.67
N GLU A 55 5.00 18.62 -0.79
CA GLU A 55 4.59 19.52 -1.88
C GLU A 55 5.23 19.14 -3.24
N TYR A 56 6.22 18.23 -3.24
CA TYR A 56 6.94 17.81 -4.44
C TYR A 56 6.01 17.33 -5.54
N THR A 57 6.34 17.71 -6.77
CA THR A 57 5.57 17.36 -7.96
C THR A 57 6.29 16.30 -8.79
N ASN A 58 5.56 15.66 -9.71
CA ASN A 58 6.17 14.74 -10.67
C ASN A 58 7.23 15.41 -11.56
N LYS A 59 7.16 16.74 -11.76
CA LYS A 59 8.16 17.48 -12.52
C LYS A 59 9.51 17.53 -11.79
N ASP A 60 9.48 17.63 -10.46
CA ASP A 60 10.69 17.70 -9.64
C ASP A 60 11.45 16.36 -9.63
N LEU A 61 10.71 15.24 -9.68
CA LEU A 61 11.27 13.90 -9.84
C LEU A 61 11.86 13.67 -11.24
N ARG A 62 11.14 14.10 -12.29
CA ARG A 62 11.60 13.94 -13.69
C ARG A 62 12.84 14.77 -14.01
N THR A 63 12.94 15.96 -13.41
CA THR A 63 14.11 16.83 -13.55
C THR A 63 15.28 16.42 -12.65
N LYS A 64 15.17 15.31 -11.92
CA LYS A 64 16.14 14.80 -10.94
C LYS A 64 16.58 15.84 -9.90
N ARG A 65 15.78 16.89 -9.68
CA ARG A 65 16.01 17.87 -8.61
C ARG A 65 15.85 17.24 -7.23
N ILE A 66 15.09 16.15 -7.14
CA ILE A 66 14.74 15.48 -5.91
C ILE A 66 14.78 13.97 -6.15
N ALA A 67 15.35 13.22 -5.20
CA ALA A 67 15.35 11.77 -5.25
C ALA A 67 13.94 11.20 -4.95
N ALA A 68 13.63 10.01 -5.49
CA ALA A 68 12.35 9.37 -5.19
C ALA A 68 12.18 9.04 -3.70
N ASN A 69 13.26 8.70 -3.00
CA ASN A 69 13.22 8.41 -1.56
C ASN A 69 12.89 9.67 -0.72
N ASP A 70 13.24 10.86 -1.19
CA ASP A 70 13.01 12.12 -0.49
C ASP A 70 11.52 12.42 -0.34
N VAL A 71 10.67 11.89 -1.24
CA VAL A 71 9.21 11.99 -1.13
C VAL A 71 8.70 11.33 0.16
N PHE A 72 9.36 10.27 0.60
CA PHE A 72 9.03 9.57 1.84
C PHE A 72 9.83 10.12 3.02
N LEU A 73 11.14 10.36 2.84
CA LEU A 73 12.02 10.81 3.92
C LEU A 73 11.71 12.23 4.39
N LYS A 74 11.36 13.14 3.48
CA LYS A 74 11.03 14.54 3.79
C LYS A 74 9.55 14.78 4.02
N ALA A 75 8.72 13.73 3.98
CA ALA A 75 7.32 13.85 4.39
C ALA A 75 7.22 14.23 5.88
N PRO A 76 6.25 15.09 6.25
CA PRO A 76 6.02 15.48 7.63
C PRO A 76 5.62 14.24 8.43
N LEU A 77 6.00 14.24 9.71
CA LEU A 77 5.79 13.09 10.61
C LEU A 77 4.32 12.66 10.67
N LYS A 78 3.38 13.63 10.65
CA LYS A 78 1.94 13.35 10.63
C LYS A 78 1.52 12.48 9.44
N ALA A 79 2.00 12.78 8.23
CA ALA A 79 1.68 11.99 7.05
C ALA A 79 2.28 10.58 7.14
N LYS A 80 3.53 10.46 7.60
CA LYS A 80 4.19 9.16 7.81
C LYS A 80 3.42 8.28 8.79
N ILE A 81 2.97 8.85 9.91
CA ILE A 81 2.17 8.13 10.91
C ILE A 81 0.86 7.65 10.28
N ILE A 82 0.15 8.52 9.55
CA ILE A 82 -1.11 8.15 8.89
C ILE A 82 -0.90 6.99 7.90
N TRP A 83 0.16 7.03 7.10
CA TRP A 83 0.47 5.96 6.14
C TRP A 83 0.84 4.65 6.85
N ALA A 84 1.63 4.73 7.92
CA ALA A 84 2.01 3.56 8.72
C ALA A 84 0.81 2.93 9.42
N VAL A 85 -0.08 3.75 10.01
CA VAL A 85 -1.32 3.28 10.64
C VAL A 85 -2.24 2.64 9.60
N ALA A 86 -2.41 3.26 8.42
CA ALA A 86 -3.22 2.67 7.35
C ALA A 86 -2.65 1.32 6.87
N GLY A 87 -1.33 1.23 6.70
CA GLY A 87 -0.66 -0.05 6.40
C GLY A 87 -0.85 -1.08 7.51
N GLY A 88 -0.78 -0.68 8.77
CA GLY A 88 -1.04 -1.53 9.93
C GLY A 88 -2.47 -2.05 10.00
N ILE A 89 -3.47 -1.21 9.70
CA ILE A 89 -4.87 -1.62 9.58
C ILE A 89 -5.02 -2.64 8.45
N GLY A 90 -4.36 -2.42 7.30
CA GLY A 90 -4.34 -3.39 6.21
C GLY A 90 -3.72 -4.72 6.60
N PHE A 91 -2.70 -4.70 7.46
CA PHE A 91 -2.11 -5.92 7.98
C PHE A 91 -3.07 -6.68 8.90
N ILE A 92 -3.76 -5.98 9.81
CA ILE A 92 -4.77 -6.58 10.70
C ILE A 92 -5.91 -7.21 9.90
N ILE A 93 -6.42 -6.50 8.88
CA ILE A 93 -7.45 -7.04 7.98
C ILE A 93 -6.94 -8.30 7.27
N SER A 94 -5.70 -8.28 6.82
CA SER A 94 -5.06 -9.40 6.14
C SER A 94 -4.94 -10.63 7.03
N THR A 95 -4.49 -10.47 8.27
CA THR A 95 -4.38 -11.58 9.23
C THR A 95 -5.75 -12.10 9.64
N ALA A 96 -6.70 -11.21 9.93
CA ALA A 96 -8.06 -11.60 10.28
C ALA A 96 -8.74 -12.39 9.14
N PHE A 97 -8.53 -11.97 7.89
CA PHE A 97 -9.07 -12.67 6.73
C PHE A 97 -8.41 -14.04 6.54
N ARG A 98 -7.10 -14.16 6.77
CA ARG A 98 -6.39 -15.45 6.77
C ARG A 98 -6.95 -16.41 7.83
N ASP A 99 -7.13 -15.93 9.06
CA ASP A 99 -7.58 -16.76 10.17
C ASP A 99 -9.05 -17.18 9.96
N LEU A 100 -9.88 -16.26 9.45
CA LEU A 100 -11.25 -16.56 9.03
C LEU A 100 -11.27 -17.64 7.94
N LEU A 101 -10.45 -17.51 6.91
CA LEU A 101 -10.34 -18.53 5.87
C LEU A 101 -9.90 -19.88 6.44
N ALA A 102 -8.92 -19.92 7.35
CA ALA A 102 -8.46 -21.17 7.96
C ALA A 102 -9.60 -21.89 8.70
N SER A 103 -10.47 -21.16 9.40
CA SER A 103 -11.59 -21.75 10.16
C SER A 103 -12.67 -22.44 9.31
N PHE A 104 -12.69 -22.23 7.99
CA PHE A 104 -13.64 -22.92 7.09
C PHE A 104 -13.11 -24.26 6.55
N PHE A 105 -11.84 -24.61 6.81
CA PHE A 105 -11.20 -25.84 6.33
C PHE A 105 -10.74 -26.78 7.45
N GLU A 106 -11.03 -26.44 8.71
CA GLU A 106 -10.98 -27.34 9.88
C GLU A 106 -12.36 -27.95 10.14
#